data_AF-A0A9P6K9X3-F1
#
_entry.id   AF-A0A9P6K9X3-F1
#
_cell.length_a   1.000
_cell.length_b   1.000
_cell.length_c   1.000
_cell.angle_alpha   90.00
_cell.angle_beta   90.00
_cell.angle_gamma   90.00
#
_symmetry.space_group_name_H-M   'P 1'
#
loop_
_entity.id
_entity.type
_entity.pdbx_description
1 polymer ?
#
loop_
_entity_poly.entity_id
_entity_poly.type
_entity_poly.pdbx_seq_one_letter_code
_entity_poly.pdbx_strand_id
1 'polypeptide(L)'
;LLEKKYLTTHICTVQALLLFAIGHKSPAQRSASISQAITMALDMSLNNQMGESASSLVRAYRSRVFWCCYLFDATTSAVSGKSTLINDEEINIDMRPETYADQYLIHCLHGWQICRKIRKNSKLILRRPPPPRTVLLDNLARLDNELVEWQENLPTVFDFLPGEGSIVSEVSCQAACAQLLCYALIILLHHPYLPNPKSPEAFQPSTPGGSLPDSQGYCTQAAKEITKIAGILLKEAPRTFEQNTPSRYALNFAIRIHLRNAKCLVDPTLAKESRRDLQRTMDYIERVENLQFFRINRGKKSDVADLLASCRAALAQQKSSLDLAREAAALKHRQLQQERKEKQALKERQKLQQSQQEMIQLQQQQQQQQQQQQLQLQQQQLQQQHLQQQLQQQQSQQAPTLQQAQIS
;
A
#
# COMPACT_ATOMS: atom_id res chain seq x y z
N LEU A 1 44.08 7.23 -47.36
CA LEU A 1 44.39 8.18 -46.26
C LEU A 1 43.15 8.67 -45.51
N LEU A 2 42.02 8.93 -46.19
CA LEU A 2 40.74 9.27 -45.53
C LEU A 2 40.14 8.12 -44.70
N GLU A 3 40.35 6.85 -45.07
CA GLU A 3 39.77 5.70 -44.36
C GLU A 3 40.42 5.39 -42.99
N LYS A 4 41.67 5.80 -42.76
CA LYS A 4 42.37 5.54 -41.48
C LYS A 4 41.99 6.51 -40.36
N LYS A 5 41.51 7.72 -40.68
CA LYS A 5 41.07 8.71 -39.68
C LYS A 5 39.66 8.45 -39.12
N TYR A 6 38.82 7.70 -39.83
CA TYR A 6 37.49 7.30 -39.31
C TYR A 6 37.58 6.13 -38.31
N LEU A 7 38.72 5.44 -38.26
CA LEU A 7 38.98 4.31 -37.37
C LEU A 7 39.68 4.73 -36.07
N THR A 8 40.07 6.00 -35.91
CA THR A 8 40.68 6.45 -34.66
C THR A 8 39.61 6.65 -33.58
N THR A 9 39.72 5.85 -32.52
CA THR A 9 38.87 5.99 -31.32
C THR A 9 39.19 7.31 -30.64
N HIS A 10 38.20 8.21 -30.59
CA HIS A 10 38.31 9.50 -29.89
C HIS A 10 37.41 9.51 -28.65
N ILE A 11 37.88 10.13 -27.57
CA ILE A 11 37.10 10.28 -26.32
C ILE A 11 35.78 11.01 -26.58
N CYS A 12 35.78 12.03 -27.45
CA CYS A 12 34.56 12.75 -27.82
C CYS A 12 33.49 11.83 -28.44
N THR A 13 33.89 10.79 -29.17
CA THR A 13 32.96 9.80 -29.72
C THR A 13 32.35 8.95 -28.61
N VAL A 14 33.13 8.54 -27.61
CA VAL A 14 32.63 7.84 -26.41
C VAL A 14 31.57 8.71 -25.72
N GLN A 15 31.87 10.00 -25.49
CA GLN A 15 30.94 10.94 -24.89
C GLN A 15 29.66 11.11 -25.70
N ALA A 16 29.78 11.28 -27.02
CA ALA A 16 28.63 11.41 -27.92
C ALA A 16 27.74 10.15 -27.88
N LEU A 17 28.33 8.95 -27.87
CA LEU A 17 27.59 7.70 -27.75
C LEU A 17 26.84 7.59 -26.42
N LEU A 18 27.45 8.00 -25.31
CA LEU A 18 26.78 8.04 -24.00
C LEU A 18 25.62 9.05 -24.00
N LEU A 19 25.80 10.24 -24.58
CA LEU A 19 24.74 11.23 -24.72
C LEU A 19 23.60 10.73 -25.63
N PHE A 20 23.93 10.04 -26.72
CA PHE A 20 22.93 9.38 -27.57
C PHE A 20 22.18 8.29 -26.83
N ALA A 21 22.86 7.51 -25.98
CA ALA A 21 22.19 6.53 -25.14
C ALA A 21 21.12 7.16 -24.23
N ILE A 22 21.36 8.38 -23.75
CA ILE A 22 20.37 9.14 -22.99
C ILE A 22 19.17 9.51 -23.89
N GLY A 23 19.43 10.02 -25.10
CA GLY A 23 18.40 10.48 -26.03
C GLY A 23 17.63 9.39 -26.78
N HIS A 24 18.17 8.17 -26.92
CA HIS A 24 17.54 7.10 -27.71
C HIS A 24 16.26 6.59 -27.06
N LYS A 25 15.16 6.62 -27.83
CA LYS A 25 13.85 6.06 -27.44
C LYS A 25 13.81 4.54 -27.47
N SER A 26 14.67 3.90 -28.26
CA SER A 26 14.76 2.44 -28.37
C SER A 26 15.76 1.88 -27.36
N PRO A 27 15.37 0.92 -26.50
CA PRO A 27 16.30 0.24 -25.58
C PRO A 27 17.42 -0.51 -26.32
N ALA A 28 17.12 -1.03 -27.51
CA ALA A 28 18.11 -1.73 -28.33
C ALA A 28 19.19 -0.77 -28.83
N GLN A 29 18.78 0.38 -29.38
CA GLN A 29 19.72 1.42 -29.84
C GLN A 29 20.55 1.95 -28.67
N ARG A 30 19.91 2.25 -27.53
CA ARG A 30 20.60 2.65 -26.31
C ARG A 30 21.64 1.63 -25.85
N SER A 31 21.25 0.35 -25.78
CA SER A 31 22.17 -0.73 -25.40
C SER A 31 23.35 -0.83 -26.38
N ALA A 32 23.09 -0.66 -27.67
CA ALA A 32 24.12 -0.65 -28.71
C ALA A 32 25.10 0.52 -28.53
N SER A 33 24.59 1.75 -28.33
CA SER A 33 25.43 2.92 -28.09
C SER A 33 26.28 2.80 -26.83
N ILE A 34 25.70 2.28 -25.73
CA ILE A 34 26.43 2.02 -24.48
C ILE A 34 27.52 0.98 -24.70
N SER A 35 27.19 -0.13 -25.35
CA SER A 35 28.16 -1.21 -25.60
C SER A 35 29.32 -0.71 -26.47
N GLN A 36 29.03 0.04 -27.54
CA GLN A 36 30.04 0.63 -28.40
C GLN A 36 30.91 1.65 -27.66
N ALA A 37 30.32 2.50 -26.81
CA ALA A 37 31.07 3.45 -25.99
C ALA A 37 32.04 2.74 -25.04
N ILE A 38 31.59 1.65 -24.40
CA ILE A 38 32.42 0.83 -23.50
C ILE A 38 33.56 0.17 -24.26
N THR A 39 33.29 -0.48 -25.40
CA THR A 39 34.35 -1.10 -26.22
C THR A 39 35.41 -0.08 -26.60
N MET A 40 35.01 1.09 -27.11
CA MET A 40 35.95 2.16 -27.46
C MET A 40 36.73 2.69 -26.24
N ALA A 41 36.10 2.80 -25.08
CA ALA A 41 36.78 3.23 -23.86
C ALA A 41 37.85 2.21 -23.40
N LEU A 42 37.56 0.91 -23.52
CA LEU A 42 38.51 -0.16 -23.19
C LEU A 42 39.64 -0.25 -24.22
N ASP A 43 39.35 -0.13 -25.52
CA ASP A 43 40.36 -0.09 -26.59
C ASP A 43 41.35 1.08 -26.39
N MET A 44 40.86 2.20 -25.87
CA MET A 44 41.68 3.36 -25.50
C MET A 44 42.37 3.25 -24.14
N SER A 45 42.22 2.11 -23.45
CA SER A 45 42.72 1.84 -22.10
C SER A 45 42.33 2.94 -21.10
N LEU A 46 41.08 3.43 -21.16
CA LEU A 46 40.60 4.46 -20.23
C LEU A 46 40.46 3.91 -18.79
N ASN A 47 40.41 2.59 -18.63
CA ASN A 47 40.38 1.87 -17.33
C ASN A 47 41.74 1.83 -16.60
N ASN A 48 42.82 2.27 -17.25
CA ASN A 48 44.17 2.25 -16.68
C ASN A 48 44.61 3.65 -16.23
N GLN A 49 45.42 3.71 -15.17
CA GLN A 49 46.10 4.93 -14.77
C GLN A 49 47.00 5.43 -15.91
N MET A 50 46.96 6.74 -16.15
CA MET A 50 47.95 7.37 -17.00
C MET A 50 49.21 7.68 -16.20
N GLY A 51 50.36 7.65 -16.88
CA GLY A 51 51.65 8.01 -16.28
C GLY A 51 51.65 9.43 -15.69
N GLU A 52 52.56 9.67 -14.75
CA GLU A 52 52.67 10.94 -14.02
C GLU A 52 52.99 12.14 -14.92
N SER A 53 53.57 11.89 -16.09
CA SER A 53 53.90 12.91 -17.10
C SER A 53 52.66 13.57 -17.73
N ALA A 54 51.47 12.96 -17.58
CA ALA A 54 50.25 13.55 -18.09
C ALA A 54 49.68 14.63 -17.17
N SER A 55 49.18 15.71 -17.77
CA SER A 55 48.53 16.80 -17.03
C SER A 55 47.35 16.28 -16.19
N SER A 56 47.17 16.86 -15.00
CA SER A 56 46.08 16.52 -14.09
C SER A 56 44.71 16.62 -14.77
N LEU A 57 44.50 17.68 -15.56
CA LEU A 57 43.27 17.91 -16.31
C LEU A 57 42.93 16.75 -17.27
N VAL A 58 43.92 16.25 -18.03
CA VAL A 58 43.69 15.15 -18.97
C VAL A 58 43.42 13.84 -18.22
N ARG A 59 44.09 13.61 -17.09
CA ARG A 59 43.84 12.45 -16.22
C ARG A 59 42.42 12.47 -15.66
N ALA A 60 41.99 13.59 -15.10
CA ALA A 60 40.64 13.76 -14.54
C ALA A 60 39.57 13.60 -15.62
N TYR A 61 39.76 14.22 -16.79
CA TYR A 61 38.84 14.10 -17.91
C TYR A 61 38.70 12.66 -18.42
N ARG A 62 39.79 11.91 -18.57
CA ARG A 62 39.76 10.48 -18.97
C ARG A 62 39.06 9.63 -17.92
N SER A 63 39.39 9.83 -16.64
CA SER A 63 38.79 9.12 -15.52
C SER A 63 37.27 9.31 -15.49
N ARG A 64 36.77 10.54 -15.59
CA ARG A 64 35.33 10.84 -15.66
C ARG A 64 34.63 10.10 -16.79
N VAL A 65 35.20 10.08 -17.99
CA VAL A 65 34.57 9.42 -19.15
C VAL A 65 34.49 7.90 -18.92
N PHE A 66 35.56 7.28 -18.42
CA PHE A 66 35.54 5.86 -18.08
C PHE A 66 34.48 5.54 -17.02
N TRP A 67 34.43 6.32 -15.95
CA TRP A 67 33.46 6.09 -14.88
C TRP A 67 32.01 6.35 -15.30
N CYS A 68 31.77 7.27 -16.25
CA CYS A 68 30.48 7.37 -16.91
C CYS A 68 30.14 6.09 -17.69
N CYS A 69 31.08 5.52 -18.45
CA CYS A 69 30.86 4.22 -19.11
C CYS A 69 30.52 3.12 -18.09
N TYR A 70 31.24 3.05 -16.98
CA TYR A 70 30.95 2.11 -15.89
C TYR A 70 29.53 2.29 -15.33
N LEU A 71 29.12 3.53 -15.08
CA LEU A 71 27.79 3.84 -14.56
C LEU A 71 26.69 3.36 -15.51
N PHE A 72 26.84 3.64 -16.81
CA PHE A 72 25.90 3.17 -17.84
C PHE A 72 25.86 1.64 -17.96
N ASP A 73 27.01 0.97 -17.89
CA ASP A 73 27.12 -0.49 -17.91
C ASP A 73 26.40 -1.12 -16.70
N ALA A 74 26.75 -0.67 -15.49
CA ALA A 74 26.18 -1.17 -14.24
C ALA A 74 24.66 -0.96 -14.20
N THR A 75 24.21 0.24 -14.56
CA THR A 75 22.79 0.60 -14.60
C THR A 75 22.03 -0.24 -15.63
N THR A 76 22.57 -0.37 -16.85
CA THR A 76 21.92 -1.14 -17.92
C THR A 76 21.86 -2.62 -17.57
N SER A 77 22.93 -3.18 -17.00
CA SER A 77 22.95 -4.55 -16.46
C SER A 77 21.89 -4.75 -15.38
N ALA A 78 21.79 -3.82 -14.43
CA ALA A 78 20.87 -3.91 -13.31
C ALA A 78 19.40 -3.91 -13.77
N VAL A 79 19.06 -3.03 -14.72
CA VAL A 79 17.69 -2.90 -15.24
C VAL A 79 17.35 -4.04 -16.20
N SER A 80 18.25 -4.42 -17.11
CA SER A 80 17.96 -5.40 -18.15
C SER A 80 18.16 -6.85 -17.71
N GLY A 81 18.87 -7.10 -16.61
CA GLY A 81 19.26 -8.44 -16.18
C GLY A 81 20.50 -8.99 -16.88
N LYS A 82 21.07 -8.28 -17.85
CA LYS A 82 22.27 -8.70 -18.59
C LYS A 82 23.52 -8.66 -17.72
N SER A 83 24.55 -9.42 -18.09
CA SER A 83 25.88 -9.27 -17.50
C SER A 83 26.49 -7.92 -17.87
N THR A 84 27.35 -7.40 -17.00
CA THR A 84 28.14 -6.19 -17.23
C THR A 84 29.24 -6.47 -18.25
N LEU A 85 29.59 -5.48 -19.05
CA LEU A 85 30.68 -5.56 -20.01
C LEU A 85 32.03 -5.21 -19.39
N ILE A 86 32.04 -4.32 -18.39
CA ILE A 86 33.26 -3.95 -17.67
C ILE A 86 33.47 -4.93 -16.52
N ASN A 87 34.63 -5.56 -16.50
CA ASN A 87 35.11 -6.40 -15.42
C ASN A 87 35.71 -5.53 -14.30
N ASP A 88 35.23 -5.70 -13.07
CA ASP A 88 35.66 -4.90 -11.93
C ASP A 88 37.17 -5.10 -11.63
N GLU A 89 37.71 -6.29 -11.93
CA GLU A 89 39.13 -6.65 -11.68
C GLU A 89 40.11 -6.00 -12.67
N GLU A 90 39.63 -5.46 -13.78
CA GLU A 90 40.45 -4.82 -14.82
C GLU A 90 40.54 -3.30 -14.65
N ILE A 91 39.94 -2.76 -13.59
CA ILE A 91 39.90 -1.33 -13.32
C ILE A 91 41.10 -0.95 -12.47
N ASN A 92 42.04 -0.23 -13.07
CA ASN A 92 43.24 0.25 -12.38
C ASN A 92 43.24 1.78 -12.21
N ILE A 93 42.14 2.46 -12.53
CA ILE A 93 42.01 3.91 -12.46
C ILE A 93 41.18 4.33 -11.26
N ASP A 94 41.63 5.37 -10.57
CA ASP A 94 40.90 5.99 -9.46
C ASP A 94 40.21 7.29 -9.92
N MET A 95 39.09 7.63 -9.27
CA MET A 95 38.38 8.88 -9.47
C MET A 95 38.67 9.84 -8.33
N ARG A 96 39.41 10.91 -8.61
CA ARG A 96 39.67 11.97 -7.62
C ARG A 96 38.55 13.02 -7.69
N PRO A 97 37.94 13.40 -6.56
CA PRO A 97 36.94 14.45 -6.54
C PRO A 97 37.60 15.82 -6.74
N GLU A 98 37.42 16.42 -7.92
CA GLU A 98 37.85 17.81 -8.17
C GLU A 98 36.67 18.79 -8.10
N THR A 99 35.46 18.29 -8.39
CA THR A 99 34.23 19.07 -8.43
C THR A 99 33.14 18.43 -7.59
N TYR A 100 32.11 19.20 -7.27
CA TYR A 100 30.92 18.68 -6.61
C TYR A 100 30.23 17.57 -7.44
N ALA A 101 30.19 17.72 -8.76
CA ALA A 101 29.67 16.69 -9.67
C ALA A 101 30.48 15.38 -9.59
N ASP A 102 31.79 15.48 -9.37
CA ASP A 102 32.64 14.30 -9.17
C ASP A 102 32.32 13.58 -7.88
N GLN A 103 32.06 14.30 -6.79
CA GLN A 103 31.64 13.68 -5.53
C GLN A 103 30.33 12.91 -5.71
N TYR A 104 29.31 13.52 -6.32
CA TYR A 104 28.05 12.83 -6.61
C TYR A 104 28.26 11.58 -7.47
N LEU A 105 29.10 11.69 -8.51
CA LEU A 105 29.43 10.56 -9.38
C LEU A 105 30.10 9.44 -8.57
N ILE A 106 31.08 9.75 -7.72
CA ILE A 106 31.76 8.78 -6.84
C ILE A 106 30.74 8.03 -5.95
N HIS A 107 29.78 8.72 -5.35
CA HIS A 107 28.75 8.05 -4.54
C HIS A 107 27.82 7.17 -5.37
N CYS A 108 27.45 7.61 -6.58
CA CYS A 108 26.70 6.76 -7.50
C CYS A 108 27.50 5.51 -7.88
N LEU A 109 28.79 5.66 -8.20
CA LEU A 109 29.67 4.54 -8.55
C LEU A 109 29.74 3.51 -7.42
N HIS A 110 29.94 3.97 -6.19
CA HIS A 110 30.00 3.09 -5.03
C HIS A 110 28.67 2.34 -4.83
N GLY A 111 27.53 3.02 -4.88
CA GLY A 111 26.22 2.36 -4.80
C GLY A 111 26.02 1.31 -5.91
N TRP A 112 26.45 1.59 -7.14
CA TRP A 112 26.35 0.61 -8.23
C TRP A 112 27.35 -0.55 -8.13
N GLN A 113 28.53 -0.35 -7.53
CA GLN A 113 29.45 -1.44 -7.18
C GLN A 113 28.81 -2.39 -6.15
N ILE A 114 28.21 -1.83 -5.09
CA ILE A 114 27.47 -2.62 -4.10
C ILE A 114 26.30 -3.36 -4.78
N CYS A 115 25.56 -2.68 -5.67
CA CYS A 115 24.51 -3.32 -6.48
C CYS A 115 25.01 -4.55 -7.25
N ARG A 116 26.18 -4.46 -7.91
CA ARG A 116 26.78 -5.62 -8.60
C ARG A 116 27.08 -6.76 -7.62
N LYS A 117 27.65 -6.46 -6.45
CA LYS A 117 27.93 -7.46 -5.39
C LYS A 117 26.64 -8.13 -4.87
N ILE A 118 25.60 -7.34 -4.58
CA ILE A 118 24.29 -7.86 -4.15
C ILE A 118 23.71 -8.79 -5.22
N ARG A 119 23.72 -8.39 -6.50
CA ARG A 119 23.18 -9.23 -7.59
C ARG A 119 23.98 -10.52 -7.79
N LYS A 120 25.31 -10.47 -7.66
CA LYS A 120 26.16 -11.67 -7.64
C LYS A 120 25.72 -12.60 -6.49
N ASN A 121 25.47 -12.06 -5.30
CA ASN A 121 24.96 -12.82 -4.16
C ASN A 121 23.54 -13.38 -4.38
N SER A 122 22.61 -12.61 -4.96
CA SER A 122 21.25 -13.07 -5.26
C SER A 122 21.25 -14.27 -6.22
N LYS A 123 22.20 -14.33 -7.17
CA LYS A 123 22.37 -15.50 -8.04
C LYS A 123 22.81 -16.74 -7.27
N LEU A 124 23.58 -16.61 -6.18
CA LEU A 124 23.97 -17.73 -5.31
C LEU A 124 22.76 -18.38 -4.65
N ILE A 125 21.79 -17.57 -4.21
CA ILE A 125 20.55 -18.05 -3.58
C ILE A 125 19.71 -18.90 -4.56
N LEU A 126 19.78 -18.58 -5.85
CA LEU A 126 19.07 -19.30 -6.91
C LEU A 126 19.82 -20.53 -7.43
N ARG A 127 21.06 -20.79 -6.99
CA ARG A 127 21.82 -21.98 -7.41
C ARG A 127 21.20 -23.26 -6.87
N ARG A 128 21.45 -24.36 -7.58
CA ARG A 128 21.06 -25.70 -7.16
C ARG A 128 22.28 -26.63 -7.14
N PRO A 129 22.64 -27.23 -5.98
CA PRO A 129 22.07 -26.95 -4.65
C PRO A 129 22.40 -25.52 -4.17
N PRO A 130 21.54 -24.90 -3.33
CA PRO A 130 21.86 -23.61 -2.74
C PRO A 130 23.03 -23.75 -1.74
N PRO A 131 23.84 -22.70 -1.53
CA PRO A 131 24.84 -22.68 -0.47
C PRO A 131 24.22 -22.91 0.92
N PRO A 132 25.03 -23.32 1.92
CA PRO A 132 24.58 -23.40 3.30
C PRO A 132 23.97 -22.08 3.78
N ARG A 133 22.91 -22.16 4.61
CA ARG A 133 22.19 -21.00 5.12
C ARG A 133 23.09 -20.02 5.87
N THR A 134 24.08 -20.51 6.61
CA THR A 134 25.08 -19.68 7.32
C THR A 134 25.82 -18.77 6.34
N VAL A 135 26.34 -19.31 5.25
CA VAL A 135 27.04 -18.54 4.20
C VAL A 135 26.14 -17.46 3.59
N LEU A 136 24.85 -17.75 3.39
CA LEU A 136 23.91 -16.76 2.87
C LEU A 136 23.66 -15.62 3.86
N LEU A 137 23.51 -15.94 5.14
CA LEU A 137 23.32 -14.94 6.21
C LEU A 137 24.59 -14.12 6.46
N ASP A 138 25.78 -14.73 6.40
CA ASP A 138 27.05 -14.03 6.50
C ASP A 138 27.23 -13.05 5.34
N ASN A 139 26.89 -13.47 4.12
CA ASN A 139 26.89 -12.59 2.95
C ASN A 139 25.86 -11.46 3.06
N LEU A 140 24.68 -11.74 3.62
CA LEU A 140 23.67 -10.72 3.89
C LEU A 140 24.22 -9.67 4.86
N ALA A 141 24.71 -10.10 6.03
CA ALA A 141 25.26 -9.20 7.04
C ALA A 141 26.45 -8.38 6.52
N ARG A 142 27.36 -9.00 5.76
CA ARG A 142 28.51 -8.29 5.17
C ARG A 142 28.07 -7.21 4.18
N LEU A 143 27.12 -7.52 3.29
CA LEU A 143 26.61 -6.56 2.31
C LEU A 143 25.74 -5.47 2.94
N ASP A 144 25.03 -5.81 4.02
CA ASP A 144 24.24 -4.84 4.80
C ASP A 144 25.16 -3.85 5.50
N ASN A 145 26.22 -4.32 6.16
CA ASN A 145 27.25 -3.46 6.74
C ASN A 145 27.93 -2.56 5.68
N GLU A 146 28.22 -3.09 4.49
CA GLU A 146 28.81 -2.32 3.38
C GLU A 146 27.84 -1.22 2.89
N LEU A 147 26.52 -1.48 2.87
CA LEU A 147 25.50 -0.47 2.55
C LEU A 147 25.39 0.60 3.64
N VAL A 148 25.37 0.20 4.90
CA VAL A 148 25.31 1.11 6.05
C VAL A 148 26.55 2.00 6.07
N GLU A 149 27.74 1.42 5.95
CA GLU A 149 29.00 2.16 5.88
C GLU A 149 29.00 3.14 4.70
N TRP A 150 28.52 2.73 3.52
CA TRP A 150 28.39 3.66 2.39
C TRP A 150 27.45 4.83 2.70
N GLN A 151 26.32 4.56 3.35
CA GLN A 151 25.34 5.58 3.72
C GLN A 151 25.89 6.55 4.79
N GLU A 152 26.57 6.04 5.81
CA GLU A 152 27.18 6.84 6.89
C GLU A 152 28.33 7.72 6.38
N ASN A 153 29.04 7.26 5.33
CA ASN A 153 30.12 8.00 4.69
C ASN A 153 29.65 8.93 3.54
N LEU A 154 28.35 9.15 3.39
CA LEU A 154 27.86 10.17 2.47
C LEU A 154 28.26 11.57 2.99
N PRO A 155 28.86 12.43 2.15
CA PRO A 155 29.11 13.82 2.50
C PRO A 155 27.81 14.49 2.97
N THR A 156 27.94 15.40 3.94
CA THR A 156 26.80 16.13 4.52
C THR A 156 25.97 16.89 3.48
N VAL A 157 26.57 17.29 2.36
CA VAL A 157 25.87 17.88 1.21
C VAL A 157 24.87 16.93 0.54
N PHE A 158 25.01 15.62 0.75
CA PHE A 158 24.11 14.57 0.29
C PHE A 158 23.20 14.02 1.40
N ASP A 159 23.22 14.60 2.60
CA ASP A 159 22.29 14.24 3.66
C ASP A 159 20.89 14.77 3.32
N PHE A 160 20.05 13.90 2.77
CA PHE A 160 18.69 14.23 2.41
C PHE A 160 17.74 13.77 3.52
N LEU A 161 17.36 14.69 4.41
CA LEU A 161 16.33 14.44 5.41
C LEU A 161 14.93 14.70 4.83
N PRO A 162 14.09 13.67 4.61
CA PRO A 162 12.79 13.84 3.95
C PRO A 162 11.73 14.54 4.82
N GLY A 163 12.10 15.05 6.01
CA GLY A 163 11.22 15.68 6.99
C GLY A 163 10.98 17.17 6.77
N GLU A 164 11.93 17.88 6.15
CA GLU A 164 11.83 19.33 5.91
C GLU A 164 11.23 19.66 4.54
N GLY A 165 10.95 18.64 3.73
CA GLY A 165 9.95 18.68 2.66
C GLY A 165 10.22 19.61 1.48
N SER A 166 11.41 20.21 1.37
CA SER A 166 11.76 21.09 0.25
C SER A 166 13.15 20.80 -0.30
N ILE A 167 13.19 20.54 -1.60
CA ILE A 167 14.35 20.54 -2.47
C ILE A 167 14.63 22.00 -2.84
N VAL A 168 15.55 22.61 -2.10
CA VAL A 168 15.92 24.03 -2.26
C VAL A 168 17.07 24.20 -3.27
N SER A 169 17.73 23.12 -3.68
CA SER A 169 18.92 23.18 -4.55
C SER A 169 19.10 21.95 -5.46
N GLU A 170 19.87 22.11 -6.54
CA GLU A 170 20.28 20.96 -7.39
C GLU A 170 21.05 19.89 -6.60
N VAL A 171 21.79 20.31 -5.57
CA VAL A 171 22.50 19.44 -4.63
C VAL A 171 21.50 18.52 -3.90
N SER A 172 20.41 19.10 -3.39
CA SER A 172 19.35 18.33 -2.70
C SER A 172 18.62 17.34 -3.64
N CYS A 173 18.52 17.63 -4.95
CA CYS A 173 17.98 16.68 -5.92
C CYS A 173 18.87 15.44 -6.07
N GLN A 174 20.19 15.65 -6.17
CA GLN A 174 21.18 14.59 -6.33
C GLN A 174 21.27 13.73 -5.07
N ALA A 175 21.27 14.35 -3.90
CA ALA A 175 21.16 13.69 -2.60
C ALA A 175 19.95 12.75 -2.54
N ALA A 176 18.77 13.26 -2.91
CA ALA A 176 17.55 12.47 -2.96
C ALA A 176 17.65 11.28 -3.94
N CYS A 177 18.32 11.44 -5.09
CA CYS A 177 18.52 10.35 -6.05
C CYS A 177 19.49 9.27 -5.53
N ALA A 178 20.56 9.67 -4.82
CA ALA A 178 21.47 8.73 -4.15
C ALA A 178 20.73 7.96 -3.05
N GLN A 179 19.89 8.65 -2.27
CA GLN A 179 19.08 8.03 -1.22
C GLN A 179 18.06 7.03 -1.81
N LEU A 180 17.45 7.34 -2.95
CA LEU A 180 16.58 6.41 -3.68
C LEU A 180 17.33 5.16 -4.12
N LEU A 181 18.58 5.29 -4.58
CA LEU A 181 19.42 4.14 -4.90
C LEU A 181 19.67 3.30 -3.65
N CYS A 182 20.06 3.92 -2.52
CA CYS A 182 20.29 3.21 -1.27
C CYS A 182 19.08 2.36 -0.84
N TYR A 183 17.88 2.95 -0.78
CA TYR A 183 16.68 2.18 -0.45
C TYR A 183 16.36 1.08 -1.47
N ALA A 184 16.66 1.29 -2.76
CA ALA A 184 16.51 0.24 -3.76
C ALA A 184 17.46 -0.94 -3.50
N LEU A 185 18.69 -0.68 -3.06
CA LEU A 185 19.67 -1.70 -2.72
C LEU A 185 19.31 -2.47 -1.46
N ILE A 186 18.76 -1.79 -0.43
CA ILE A 186 18.20 -2.45 0.75
C ILE A 186 17.11 -3.45 0.33
N ILE A 187 16.16 -3.02 -0.51
CA ILE A 187 15.13 -3.95 -1.01
C ILE A 187 15.77 -5.09 -1.80
N LEU A 188 16.71 -4.81 -2.70
CA LEU A 188 17.36 -5.83 -3.52
C LEU A 188 18.11 -6.87 -2.67
N LEU A 189 18.76 -6.44 -1.60
CA LEU A 189 19.52 -7.29 -0.68
C LEU A 189 18.60 -8.20 0.16
N HIS A 190 17.52 -7.64 0.70
CA HIS A 190 16.61 -8.36 1.60
C HIS A 190 15.53 -9.15 0.88
N HIS A 191 15.16 -8.78 -0.35
CA HIS A 191 14.07 -9.41 -1.10
C HIS A 191 14.16 -10.95 -1.19
N PRO A 192 15.33 -11.57 -1.45
CA PRO A 192 15.46 -13.02 -1.48
C PRO A 192 15.11 -13.73 -0.17
N TYR A 193 15.22 -13.04 0.97
CA TYR A 193 14.99 -13.58 2.31
C TYR A 193 13.56 -13.35 2.81
N LEU A 194 12.72 -12.68 2.01
CA LEU A 194 11.33 -12.49 2.37
C LEU A 194 10.57 -13.83 2.33
N PRO A 195 9.63 -14.09 3.27
CA PRO A 195 8.88 -15.34 3.32
C PRO A 195 8.23 -15.69 1.98
N ASN A 196 8.47 -16.88 1.44
CA ASN A 196 7.82 -17.28 0.19
C ASN A 196 6.45 -17.89 0.52
N PRO A 197 5.32 -17.38 -0.04
CA PRO A 197 4.00 -17.98 0.19
C PRO A 197 3.93 -19.45 -0.21
N LYS A 198 4.74 -19.88 -1.18
CA LYS A 198 4.81 -21.27 -1.66
C LYS A 198 5.79 -22.14 -0.87
N SER A 199 6.66 -21.53 -0.07
CA SER A 199 7.64 -22.22 0.75
C SER A 199 7.95 -21.35 1.98
N PRO A 200 7.04 -21.32 2.96
CA PRO A 200 7.17 -20.45 4.14
C PRO A 200 8.43 -20.79 4.94
N GLU A 201 8.84 -22.06 4.91
CA GLU A 201 9.90 -22.65 5.71
C GLU A 201 11.31 -22.36 5.19
N ALA A 202 11.47 -22.00 3.90
CA ALA A 202 12.79 -21.88 3.26
C ALA A 202 13.75 -20.89 3.95
N PHE A 203 13.20 -19.90 4.67
CA PHE A 203 13.98 -18.93 5.42
C PHE A 203 13.52 -18.73 6.86
N GLN A 204 12.60 -19.55 7.37
CA GLN A 204 12.22 -19.54 8.79
C GLN A 204 13.40 -19.99 9.68
N PRO A 205 13.43 -19.58 10.96
CA PRO A 205 14.50 -19.97 11.84
C PRO A 205 14.39 -21.46 12.12
N SER A 206 15.44 -22.22 11.77
CA SER A 206 15.51 -23.67 11.99
C SER A 206 15.58 -24.03 13.48
N THR A 207 15.90 -23.05 14.33
CA THR A 207 16.01 -23.18 15.78
C THR A 207 15.12 -22.14 16.48
N PRO A 208 14.35 -22.54 17.50
CA PRO A 208 13.66 -21.59 18.37
C PRO A 208 14.72 -20.69 19.05
N GLY A 209 14.73 -19.40 18.74
CA GLY A 209 15.66 -18.42 19.31
C GLY A 209 16.68 -17.80 18.35
N GLY A 210 16.80 -18.28 17.10
CA GLY A 210 17.62 -17.60 16.09
C GLY A 210 16.89 -16.35 15.57
N SER A 211 17.32 -15.14 15.95
CA SER A 211 16.75 -13.90 15.40
C SER A 211 17.17 -13.75 13.93
N LEU A 212 16.24 -14.01 13.02
CA LEU A 212 16.41 -13.62 11.62
C LEU A 212 16.41 -12.09 11.50
N PRO A 213 17.18 -11.53 10.55
CA PRO A 213 17.05 -10.12 10.22
C PRO A 213 15.63 -9.84 9.72
N ASP A 214 15.02 -8.75 10.21
CA ASP A 214 13.67 -8.30 9.84
C ASP A 214 13.63 -7.75 8.40
N SER A 215 13.88 -8.64 7.44
CA SER A 215 13.95 -8.32 6.02
C SER A 215 12.62 -7.75 5.51
N GLN A 216 11.50 -8.16 6.10
CA GLN A 216 10.17 -7.64 5.78
C GLN A 216 10.02 -6.20 6.25
N GLY A 217 10.44 -5.88 7.48
CA GLY A 217 10.51 -4.51 8.01
C GLY A 217 11.40 -3.61 7.15
N TYR A 218 12.65 -4.04 6.89
CA TYR A 218 13.60 -3.28 6.06
C TYR A 218 13.05 -2.98 4.66
N CYS A 219 12.54 -3.99 3.95
CA CYS A 219 11.94 -3.78 2.62
C CYS A 219 10.73 -2.84 2.67
N THR A 220 9.86 -2.99 3.68
CA THR A 220 8.64 -2.19 3.83
C THR A 220 8.98 -0.72 4.08
N GLN A 221 9.92 -0.47 5.00
CA GLN A 221 10.35 0.89 5.32
C GLN A 221 11.06 1.54 4.12
N ALA A 222 11.99 0.84 3.48
CA ALA A 222 12.65 1.31 2.27
C ALA A 222 11.65 1.65 1.15
N ALA A 223 10.62 0.82 0.94
CA ALA A 223 9.59 1.09 -0.05
C ALA A 223 8.76 2.33 0.27
N LYS A 224 8.43 2.57 1.55
CA LYS A 224 7.73 3.79 2.00
C LYS A 224 8.59 5.04 1.77
N GLU A 225 9.87 4.99 2.11
CA GLU A 225 10.79 6.11 1.90
C GLU A 225 11.02 6.40 0.40
N ILE A 226 11.14 5.36 -0.44
CA ILE A 226 11.20 5.54 -1.91
C ILE A 226 9.97 6.30 -2.40
N THR A 227 8.76 5.88 -2.01
CA THR A 227 7.52 6.57 -2.41
C THR A 227 7.51 8.01 -1.92
N LYS A 228 7.94 8.27 -0.68
CA LYS A 228 8.00 9.61 -0.11
C LYS A 228 8.96 10.53 -0.89
N ILE A 229 10.21 10.11 -1.05
CA ILE A 229 11.25 10.89 -1.73
C ILE A 229 10.88 11.12 -3.20
N ALA A 230 10.36 10.09 -3.88
CA ALA A 230 9.89 10.20 -5.25
C ALA A 230 8.77 11.24 -5.42
N GLY A 231 7.84 11.31 -4.46
CA GLY A 231 6.79 12.33 -4.45
C GLY A 231 7.33 13.76 -4.33
N ILE A 232 8.35 13.97 -3.50
CA ILE A 232 9.04 15.27 -3.35
C ILE A 232 9.74 15.64 -4.66
N LEU A 233 10.57 14.73 -5.20
CA LEU A 233 11.31 14.94 -6.45
C LEU A 233 10.38 15.22 -7.63
N LEU A 234 9.27 14.49 -7.75
CA LEU A 234 8.30 14.71 -8.82
C LEU A 234 7.62 16.09 -8.72
N LYS A 235 7.41 16.60 -7.50
CA LYS A 235 6.77 17.89 -7.27
C LYS A 235 7.74 19.05 -7.52
N GLU A 236 8.98 18.94 -7.06
CA GLU A 236 9.90 20.08 -6.96
C GLU A 236 11.01 20.05 -8.01
N ALA A 237 11.38 18.87 -8.51
CA ALA A 237 12.39 18.69 -9.54
C ALA A 237 11.96 17.67 -10.61
N PRO A 238 10.80 17.88 -11.28
CA PRO A 238 10.21 16.89 -12.19
C PRO A 238 11.18 16.47 -13.30
N ARG A 239 11.90 17.42 -13.92
CA ARG A 239 12.86 17.08 -14.99
C ARG A 239 14.00 16.18 -14.51
N THR A 240 14.53 16.45 -13.32
CA THR A 240 15.59 15.63 -12.71
C THR A 240 15.05 14.24 -12.38
N PHE A 241 13.87 14.17 -11.75
CA PHE A 241 13.19 12.92 -11.45
C PHE A 241 12.95 12.06 -12.69
N GLU A 242 12.51 12.70 -13.77
CA GLU A 242 12.27 12.06 -15.06
C GLU A 242 13.56 11.51 -15.66
N GLN A 243 14.65 12.28 -15.68
CA GLN A 243 15.90 11.85 -16.31
C GLN A 243 16.73 10.89 -15.44
N ASN A 244 16.42 10.80 -14.14
CA ASN A 244 17.21 10.02 -13.19
C ASN A 244 16.84 8.52 -13.24
N THR A 245 17.82 7.71 -13.65
CA THR A 245 17.64 6.25 -13.71
C THR A 245 17.49 5.60 -12.33
N PRO A 246 18.32 5.92 -11.32
CA PRO A 246 18.11 5.44 -9.95
C PRO A 246 16.68 5.61 -9.44
N SER A 247 16.05 6.75 -9.66
CA SER A 247 14.66 6.99 -9.24
C SER A 247 13.69 5.97 -9.84
N ARG A 248 13.79 5.72 -11.14
CA ARG A 248 12.96 4.73 -11.84
C ARG A 248 13.25 3.30 -11.39
N TYR A 249 14.53 3.00 -11.14
CA TYR A 249 14.95 1.70 -10.62
C TYR A 249 14.33 1.45 -9.23
N ALA A 250 14.39 2.44 -8.34
CA ALA A 250 13.83 2.39 -6.99
C ALA A 250 12.31 2.21 -6.99
N LEU A 251 11.56 2.98 -7.79
CA LEU A 251 10.10 2.87 -7.89
C LEU A 251 9.64 1.45 -8.26
N ASN A 252 10.37 0.76 -9.15
CA ASN A 252 10.07 -0.61 -9.52
C ASN A 252 10.15 -1.59 -8.33
N PHE A 253 11.11 -1.40 -7.41
CA PHE A 253 11.20 -2.20 -6.19
C PHE A 253 10.10 -1.84 -5.20
N ALA A 254 9.84 -0.54 -4.99
CA ALA A 254 8.80 -0.08 -4.08
C ALA A 254 7.42 -0.64 -4.46
N ILE A 255 7.05 -0.63 -5.74
CA ILE A 255 5.78 -1.23 -6.22
C ILE A 255 5.68 -2.71 -5.83
N ARG A 256 6.75 -3.49 -6.03
CA ARG A 256 6.74 -4.93 -5.72
C ARG A 256 6.51 -5.17 -4.23
N ILE A 257 7.16 -4.39 -3.37
CA ILE A 257 6.99 -4.50 -1.91
C ILE A 257 5.60 -4.02 -1.48
N HIS A 258 5.14 -2.86 -1.96
CA HIS A 258 3.80 -2.36 -1.63
C HIS A 258 2.71 -3.32 -2.09
N LEU A 259 2.84 -3.93 -3.26
CA LEU A 259 1.91 -4.95 -3.75
C LEU A 259 1.90 -6.19 -2.86
N ARG A 260 3.09 -6.68 -2.48
CA ARG A 260 3.24 -7.82 -1.58
C ARG A 260 2.55 -7.52 -0.23
N ASN A 261 2.81 -6.36 0.35
CA ASN A 261 2.25 -5.95 1.63
C ASN A 261 0.74 -5.67 1.55
N ALA A 262 0.25 -5.14 0.43
CA ALA A 262 -1.18 -4.93 0.18
C ALA A 262 -1.99 -6.24 0.19
N LYS A 263 -1.33 -7.37 -0.07
CA LYS A 263 -1.89 -8.73 0.00
C LYS A 263 -1.71 -9.40 1.37
N CYS A 264 -1.12 -8.72 2.35
CA CYS A 264 -0.99 -9.25 3.71
C CYS A 264 -2.37 -9.48 4.32
N LEU A 265 -2.62 -10.71 4.79
CA LEU A 265 -3.87 -11.08 5.47
C LEU A 265 -3.75 -10.97 7.00
N VAL A 266 -2.53 -11.01 7.53
CA VAL A 266 -2.25 -11.04 8.97
C VAL A 266 -2.34 -9.64 9.58
N ASP A 267 -1.92 -8.61 8.85
CA ASP A 267 -1.97 -7.21 9.28
C ASP A 267 -2.81 -6.37 8.30
N PRO A 268 -4.09 -6.12 8.62
CA PRO A 268 -4.98 -5.30 7.80
C PRO A 268 -4.55 -3.83 7.70
N THR A 269 -3.84 -3.31 8.71
CA THR A 269 -3.36 -1.92 8.74
C THR A 269 -2.22 -1.75 7.75
N LEU A 270 -1.20 -2.62 7.81
CA LEU A 270 -0.12 -2.67 6.82
C LEU A 270 -0.69 -2.81 5.41
N ALA A 271 -1.63 -3.72 5.21
CA ALA A 271 -2.25 -3.93 3.90
C ALA A 271 -2.95 -2.66 3.40
N LYS A 272 -3.67 -1.93 4.26
CA LYS A 272 -4.35 -0.67 3.91
C LYS A 272 -3.37 0.44 3.56
N GLU A 273 -2.32 0.61 4.37
CA GLU A 273 -1.28 1.61 4.11
C GLU A 273 -0.54 1.31 2.80
N SER A 274 -0.10 0.08 2.60
CA SER A 274 0.60 -0.33 1.39
C SER A 274 -0.25 -0.22 0.14
N ARG A 275 -1.59 -0.35 0.22
CA ARG A 275 -2.48 -0.03 -0.92
C ARG A 275 -2.43 1.45 -1.30
N ARG A 276 -2.46 2.34 -0.30
CA ARG A 276 -2.37 3.79 -0.54
C ARG A 276 -1.01 4.15 -1.15
N ASP A 277 0.06 3.60 -0.60
CA ASP A 277 1.42 3.90 -1.07
C ASP A 277 1.71 3.24 -2.43
N LEU A 278 1.15 2.06 -2.70
CA LEU A 278 1.14 1.44 -4.03
C LEU A 278 0.50 2.39 -5.04
N GLN A 279 -0.72 2.89 -4.77
CA GLN A 279 -1.41 3.80 -5.69
C GLN A 279 -0.57 5.06 -5.99
N ARG A 280 -0.02 5.70 -4.96
CA ARG A 280 0.86 6.88 -5.15
C ARG A 280 2.06 6.56 -6.03
N THR A 281 2.73 5.44 -5.75
CA THR A 281 3.93 5.01 -6.50
C THR A 281 3.59 4.72 -7.96
N MET A 282 2.42 4.13 -8.21
CA MET A 282 1.91 3.88 -9.56
C MET A 282 1.65 5.19 -10.31
N ASP A 283 0.99 6.16 -9.67
CA ASP A 283 0.73 7.48 -10.25
C ASP A 283 2.05 8.20 -10.62
N TYR A 284 3.11 8.00 -9.83
CA TYR A 284 4.44 8.54 -10.13
C TYR A 284 5.07 7.87 -11.35
N ILE A 285 5.00 6.53 -11.44
CA ILE A 285 5.51 5.80 -12.61
C ILE A 285 4.77 6.22 -13.88
N GLU A 286 3.44 6.37 -13.85
CA GLU A 286 2.68 6.78 -15.04
C GLU A 286 3.13 8.13 -15.60
N ARG A 287 3.43 9.08 -14.72
CA ARG A 287 3.99 10.38 -15.10
C ARG A 287 5.36 10.24 -15.76
N VAL A 288 6.19 9.30 -15.30
CA VAL A 288 7.55 9.07 -15.80
C VAL A 288 7.60 8.13 -17.02
N GLU A 289 6.68 7.18 -17.18
CA GLU A 289 6.60 6.27 -18.33
C GLU A 289 6.17 6.98 -19.62
N ASN A 290 5.46 8.10 -19.49
CA ASN A 290 5.26 9.04 -20.60
C ASN A 290 6.61 9.53 -21.18
N LEU A 291 7.72 9.39 -20.43
CA LEU A 291 9.07 9.77 -20.79
C LEU A 291 9.98 8.54 -20.95
N GLN A 292 9.59 7.67 -21.88
CA GLN A 292 10.31 6.87 -22.90
C GLN A 292 11.72 6.24 -22.67
N PHE A 293 12.46 6.55 -21.61
CA PHE A 293 13.84 6.13 -21.38
C PHE A 293 14.00 4.64 -20.99
N PHE A 294 12.94 4.03 -20.44
CA PHE A 294 12.87 2.58 -20.16
C PHE A 294 11.55 1.98 -20.67
N ARG A 295 11.31 2.04 -21.98
CA ARG A 295 10.42 1.05 -22.59
C ARG A 295 11.09 -0.32 -22.51
N ILE A 296 11.06 -0.97 -21.34
CA ILE A 296 11.54 -2.35 -21.16
C ILE A 296 11.05 -3.18 -22.35
N ASN A 297 11.97 -3.92 -22.99
CA ASN A 297 11.78 -4.70 -24.22
C ASN A 297 10.31 -5.03 -24.51
N ARG A 298 9.77 -4.56 -25.64
CA ARG A 298 8.38 -4.84 -26.05
C ARG A 298 8.03 -6.34 -26.12
N GLY A 299 9.01 -7.24 -26.17
CA GLY A 299 8.81 -8.69 -26.06
C GLY A 299 8.51 -9.19 -24.64
N LYS A 300 8.80 -8.39 -23.59
CA LYS A 300 8.40 -8.60 -22.18
C LYS A 300 7.48 -7.48 -21.69
N LYS A 301 6.67 -6.92 -22.59
CA LYS A 301 5.56 -6.04 -22.21
C LYS A 301 4.59 -6.71 -21.23
N SER A 302 4.59 -8.05 -21.16
CA SER A 302 3.81 -8.79 -20.17
C SER A 302 4.18 -8.36 -18.76
N ASP A 303 5.43 -8.46 -18.32
CA ASP A 303 5.61 -8.56 -16.86
C ASP A 303 5.34 -7.26 -16.09
N VAL A 304 5.69 -6.08 -16.61
CA VAL A 304 5.37 -4.81 -15.92
C VAL A 304 3.97 -4.34 -16.27
N ALA A 305 3.55 -4.32 -17.54
CA ALA A 305 2.18 -3.88 -17.85
C ALA A 305 1.13 -4.86 -17.33
N ASP A 306 1.40 -6.17 -17.31
CA ASP A 306 0.59 -7.18 -16.64
C ASP A 306 0.76 -7.12 -15.13
N LEU A 307 1.91 -6.70 -14.57
CA LEU A 307 2.00 -6.40 -13.14
C LEU A 307 1.15 -5.17 -12.81
N LEU A 308 1.20 -4.09 -13.59
CA LEU A 308 0.37 -2.90 -13.42
C LEU A 308 -1.12 -3.25 -13.61
N ALA A 309 -1.46 -4.05 -14.63
CA ALA A 309 -2.82 -4.51 -14.90
C ALA A 309 -3.30 -5.52 -13.85
N SER A 310 -2.45 -6.43 -13.39
CA SER A 310 -2.72 -7.37 -12.28
C SER A 310 -2.86 -6.63 -10.96
N CYS A 311 -2.04 -5.61 -10.70
CA CYS A 311 -2.16 -4.69 -9.56
C CYS A 311 -3.49 -3.96 -9.61
N ARG A 312 -3.85 -3.36 -10.77
CA ARG A 312 -5.14 -2.69 -10.96
C ARG A 312 -6.30 -3.65 -10.83
N ALA A 313 -6.21 -4.85 -11.39
CA ALA A 313 -7.22 -5.89 -11.27
C ALA A 313 -7.36 -6.37 -9.82
N ALA A 314 -6.26 -6.56 -9.10
CA ALA A 314 -6.28 -6.91 -7.67
C ALA A 314 -6.88 -5.80 -6.82
N LEU A 315 -6.52 -4.53 -7.07
CA LEU A 315 -7.12 -3.38 -6.40
C LEU A 315 -8.62 -3.24 -6.72
N ALA A 316 -9.01 -3.48 -7.98
CA ALA A 316 -10.41 -3.43 -8.42
C ALA A 316 -11.25 -4.58 -7.84
N GLN A 317 -10.74 -5.82 -7.85
CA GLN A 317 -11.37 -6.97 -7.22
C GLN A 317 -11.53 -6.75 -5.70
N GLN A 318 -10.53 -6.15 -5.06
CA GLN A 318 -10.59 -5.88 -3.63
C GLN A 318 -11.55 -4.73 -3.29
N LYS A 319 -11.63 -3.70 -4.13
CA LYS A 319 -12.65 -2.64 -4.02
C LYS A 319 -14.05 -3.23 -4.15
N SER A 320 -14.27 -4.09 -5.15
CA SER A 320 -15.54 -4.81 -5.33
C SER A 320 -15.88 -5.70 -4.11
N SER A 321 -14.91 -6.42 -3.54
CA SER A 321 -15.12 -7.21 -2.33
C SER A 321 -15.48 -6.33 -1.11
N LEU A 322 -14.85 -5.17 -0.97
CA LEU A 322 -15.16 -4.21 0.10
C LEU A 322 -16.56 -3.60 -0.07
N ASP A 323 -16.95 -3.30 -1.30
CA ASP A 323 -18.27 -2.75 -1.63
C ASP A 323 -19.37 -3.80 -1.37
N LEU A 324 -19.14 -5.07 -1.74
CA LEU A 324 -20.01 -6.20 -1.38
C LEU A 324 -20.14 -6.37 0.14
N ALA A 325 -19.03 -6.23 0.89
CA ALA A 325 -19.08 -6.30 2.35
C ALA A 325 -19.87 -5.14 2.97
N ARG A 326 -19.76 -3.93 2.41
CA ARG A 326 -20.56 -2.76 2.83
C ARG A 326 -22.03 -2.96 2.52
N GLU A 327 -22.37 -3.49 1.35
CA GLU A 327 -23.75 -3.78 0.97
C GLU A 327 -24.36 -4.85 1.87
N ALA A 328 -23.63 -5.93 2.17
CA ALA A 328 -24.05 -6.95 3.12
C ALA A 328 -24.27 -6.38 4.53
N ALA A 329 -23.39 -5.49 5.00
CA ALA A 329 -23.55 -4.81 6.28
C ALA A 329 -24.78 -3.88 6.29
N ALA A 330 -25.03 -3.14 5.20
CA ALA A 330 -26.20 -2.29 5.05
C ALA A 330 -27.50 -3.10 5.02
N LEU A 331 -27.48 -4.25 4.35
CA LEU A 331 -28.63 -5.16 4.27
C LEU A 331 -28.94 -5.78 5.63
N LYS A 332 -27.92 -6.21 6.37
CA LYS A 332 -28.05 -6.67 7.76
C LYS A 332 -28.61 -5.57 8.66
N HIS A 333 -28.18 -4.31 8.49
CA HIS A 333 -28.73 -3.18 9.23
C HIS A 333 -30.21 -2.94 8.91
N ARG A 334 -30.62 -3.02 7.64
CA ARG A 334 -32.03 -2.91 7.22
C ARG A 334 -32.89 -4.02 7.82
N GLN A 335 -32.41 -5.27 7.81
CA GLN A 335 -33.10 -6.41 8.44
C GLN A 335 -33.31 -6.16 9.94
N LEU A 336 -32.28 -5.70 10.65
CA LEU A 336 -32.34 -5.40 12.08
C LEU A 336 -33.32 -4.26 12.39
N GLN A 337 -33.41 -3.25 11.52
CA GLN A 337 -34.42 -2.20 11.63
C GLN A 337 -35.84 -2.73 11.39
N GLN A 338 -36.03 -3.64 10.44
CA GLN A 338 -37.32 -4.24 10.15
C GLN A 338 -37.80 -5.12 11.30
N GLU A 339 -36.93 -5.97 11.86
CA GLU A 339 -37.22 -6.74 13.07
C GLU A 339 -37.60 -5.85 14.26
N ARG A 340 -36.94 -4.70 14.43
CA ARG A 340 -37.31 -3.74 15.47
C ARG A 340 -38.70 -3.16 15.25
N LYS A 341 -39.05 -2.79 14.01
CA LYS A 341 -40.38 -2.29 13.65
C LYS A 341 -41.46 -3.35 13.87
N GLU A 342 -41.19 -4.60 13.48
CA GLU A 342 -42.12 -5.72 13.67
C GLU A 342 -42.34 -6.02 15.17
N LYS A 343 -41.26 -6.04 15.97
CA LYS A 343 -41.38 -6.17 17.44
C LYS A 343 -42.17 -5.04 18.06
N GLN A 344 -42.03 -3.81 17.56
CA GLN A 344 -42.77 -2.67 18.06
C GLN A 344 -44.26 -2.73 17.68
N ALA A 345 -44.56 -3.07 16.42
CA ALA A 345 -45.93 -3.30 15.95
C ALA A 345 -46.61 -4.44 16.72
N LEU A 346 -45.89 -5.51 17.03
CA LEU A 346 -46.41 -6.62 17.84
C LEU A 346 -46.78 -6.15 19.27
N LYS A 347 -45.91 -5.34 19.90
CA LYS A 347 -46.20 -4.75 21.22
C LYS A 347 -47.42 -3.83 21.19
N GLU A 348 -47.56 -3.01 20.15
CA GLU A 348 -48.73 -2.14 19.97
C GLU A 348 -50.02 -2.96 19.79
N ARG A 349 -49.97 -4.04 19.01
CA ARG A 349 -51.10 -4.94 18.82
C ARG A 349 -51.50 -5.66 20.10
N GLN A 350 -50.53 -6.08 20.91
CA GLN A 350 -50.79 -6.67 22.24
C GLN A 350 -51.43 -5.65 23.20
N LYS A 351 -50.95 -4.39 23.22
CA LYS A 351 -51.58 -3.33 24.01
C LYS A 351 -53.02 -3.06 23.58
N LEU A 352 -53.28 -3.04 22.28
CA LEU A 352 -54.63 -2.85 21.75
C LEU A 352 -55.56 -3.99 22.15
N GLN A 353 -55.08 -5.23 22.10
CA GLN A 353 -55.83 -6.40 22.56
C GLN A 353 -56.12 -6.37 24.07
N GLN A 354 -55.15 -5.96 24.89
CA GLN A 354 -55.36 -5.77 26.33
C GLN A 354 -56.42 -4.71 26.60
N SER A 355 -56.34 -3.55 25.95
CA SER A 355 -57.32 -2.48 26.11
C SER A 355 -58.73 -2.89 25.66
N GLN A 356 -58.85 -3.69 24.59
CA GLN A 356 -60.14 -4.26 24.18
C GLN A 356 -60.69 -5.24 25.22
N GLN A 357 -59.84 -6.10 25.81
CA GLN A 357 -60.27 -7.02 26.86
C GLN A 357 -60.73 -6.28 28.13
N GLU A 358 -60.02 -5.23 28.53
CA GLU A 358 -60.41 -4.37 29.65
C GLU A 358 -61.76 -3.69 29.40
N MET A 359 -62.00 -3.19 28.18
CA MET A 359 -63.28 -2.58 27.80
C MET A 359 -64.43 -3.59 27.87
N ILE A 360 -64.21 -4.82 27.38
CA ILE A 360 -65.22 -5.89 27.45
C ILE A 360 -65.53 -6.26 28.90
N GLN A 361 -64.51 -6.37 29.77
CA GLN A 361 -64.72 -6.62 31.20
C GLN A 361 -65.53 -5.50 31.86
N LEU A 362 -65.20 -4.25 31.57
CA LEU A 362 -65.92 -3.09 32.12
C LEU A 362 -67.40 -3.09 31.69
N GLN A 363 -67.66 -3.43 30.43
CA GLN A 363 -69.02 -3.53 29.88
C GLN A 363 -69.82 -4.67 30.54
N GLN A 364 -69.20 -5.84 30.75
CA GLN A 364 -69.82 -6.94 31.49
C GLN A 364 -70.13 -6.56 32.94
N GLN A 365 -69.23 -5.83 33.60
CA GLN A 365 -69.42 -5.38 34.96
C GLN A 365 -70.58 -4.37 35.09
N GLN A 366 -70.70 -3.43 34.14
CA GLN A 366 -71.86 -2.53 34.06
C GLN A 366 -73.18 -3.29 33.84
N GLN A 367 -73.18 -4.29 32.95
CA GLN A 367 -74.36 -5.12 32.70
C GLN A 367 -74.80 -5.86 33.96
N GLN A 368 -73.87 -6.43 34.72
CA GLN A 368 -74.17 -7.09 36.00
C GLN A 368 -74.74 -6.11 37.03
N GLN A 369 -74.20 -4.90 37.13
CA GLN A 369 -74.75 -3.86 38.02
C GLN A 369 -76.17 -3.45 37.65
N GLN A 370 -76.46 -3.29 36.35
CA GLN A 370 -77.82 -2.99 35.89
C GLN A 370 -78.79 -4.13 36.21
N GLN A 371 -78.36 -5.38 36.05
CA GLN A 371 -79.17 -6.55 36.39
C GLN A 371 -79.46 -6.61 37.90
N GLN A 372 -78.47 -6.34 38.75
CA GLN A 372 -78.66 -6.27 40.20
C GLN A 372 -79.60 -5.14 40.61
N GLN A 373 -79.51 -3.95 39.99
CA GLN A 373 -80.44 -2.86 40.24
C GLN A 373 -81.88 -3.23 39.85
N GLN A 374 -82.07 -3.87 38.69
CA GLN A 374 -83.41 -4.35 38.28
C GLN A 374 -83.98 -5.37 39.26
N LEU A 375 -83.16 -6.32 39.74
CA LEU A 375 -83.54 -7.29 40.76
C LEU A 375 -83.93 -6.61 42.09
N GLN A 376 -83.18 -5.60 42.53
CA GLN A 376 -83.52 -4.82 43.73
C GLN A 376 -84.84 -4.06 43.57
N LEU A 377 -85.05 -3.41 42.42
CA LEU A 377 -86.30 -2.72 42.10
C LEU A 377 -87.49 -3.69 42.10
N GLN A 378 -87.32 -4.87 41.53
CA GLN A 378 -88.36 -5.90 41.53
C GLN A 378 -88.68 -6.40 42.94
N GLN A 379 -87.67 -6.59 43.79
CA GLN A 379 -87.89 -6.93 45.21
C GLN A 379 -88.62 -5.82 45.97
N GLN A 380 -88.28 -4.55 45.73
CA GLN A 380 -88.99 -3.41 46.34
C GLN A 380 -90.45 -3.36 45.89
N GLN A 381 -90.74 -3.59 44.60
CA GLN A 381 -92.11 -3.64 44.11
C GLN A 381 -92.91 -4.78 44.74
N LEU A 382 -92.30 -5.96 44.89
CA LEU A 382 -92.94 -7.09 45.58
C LEU A 382 -93.21 -6.77 47.05
N GLN A 383 -92.28 -6.11 47.76
CA GLN A 383 -92.51 -5.65 49.13
C GLN A 383 -93.64 -4.62 49.21
N GLN A 384 -93.70 -3.66 48.29
CA GLN A 384 -94.79 -2.68 48.24
C GLN A 384 -96.15 -3.33 47.95
N GLN A 385 -96.20 -4.31 47.04
CA GLN A 385 -97.42 -5.08 46.78
C GLN A 385 -97.86 -5.87 48.02
N HIS A 386 -96.91 -6.47 48.74
CA HIS A 386 -97.22 -7.19 49.98
C HIS A 386 -97.74 -6.24 51.06
N LEU A 387 -97.16 -5.05 51.19
CA LEU A 387 -97.63 -4.02 52.13
C LEU A 387 -99.02 -3.49 51.77
N GLN A 388 -99.30 -3.29 50.47
CA GLN A 388 -100.64 -2.91 49.98
C GLN A 388 -101.69 -4.01 50.24
N GLN A 389 -101.33 -5.28 50.07
CA GLN A 389 -102.22 -6.39 50.41
C GLN A 389 -102.51 -6.45 51.91
N GLN A 390 -101.51 -6.19 52.77
CA GLN A 390 -101.74 -6.09 54.21
C GLN A 390 -102.65 -4.90 54.59
N LEU A 391 -102.48 -3.75 53.94
CA LEU A 391 -103.35 -2.57 54.12
C LEU A 391 -104.79 -2.83 53.65
N GLN A 392 -104.99 -3.54 52.53
CA GLN A 392 -106.33 -3.94 52.06
C GLN A 392 -106.99 -4.97 53.00
N GLN A 393 -106.21 -5.87 53.61
CA GLN A 393 -106.72 -6.79 54.63
C GLN A 393 -107.09 -6.07 55.94
N GLN A 394 -106.41 -4.96 56.28
CA GLN A 394 -106.81 -4.11 57.41
C GLN A 394 -108.06 -3.26 57.12
N GLN A 395 -108.22 -2.76 55.90
CA GLN A 395 -109.41 -1.96 55.53
C GLN A 395 -110.69 -2.79 55.36
N SER A 396 -110.58 -4.11 55.18
CA SER A 396 -111.74 -5.02 55.09
C SER A 396 -112.27 -5.49 56.47
N GLN A 397 -111.71 -5.01 57.58
CA GLN A 397 -112.19 -5.29 58.95
C GLN A 397 -112.87 -4.10 59.66
N GLN A 398 -113.08 -2.95 59.01
CA GLN A 398 -113.77 -1.80 59.61
C GLN A 398 -114.80 -1.13 58.67
N ALA A 399 -115.97 -1.77 58.52
CA ALA A 399 -117.27 -1.09 58.33
C ALA A 399 -118.38 -2.16 58.31
N PRO A 400 -119.23 -2.22 59.35
CA PRO A 400 -120.58 -1.65 59.16
C PRO A 400 -121.10 -0.91 60.41
N THR A 401 -122.32 -0.36 60.24
CA THR A 401 -123.39 -0.10 61.22
C THR A 401 -123.67 1.35 61.65
N LEU A 402 -124.98 1.65 61.73
CA LEU A 402 -125.72 2.81 62.30
C LEU A 402 -125.99 3.95 61.29
N GLN A 403 -127.18 4.14 60.70
CA GLN A 403 -128.59 3.92 61.07
C GLN A 403 -129.11 4.75 62.28
N GLN A 404 -129.99 5.71 61.94
CA GLN A 404 -131.21 6.18 62.64
C GLN A 404 -131.21 7.29 63.71
N ALA A 405 -132.36 8.00 63.70
CA ALA A 405 -132.99 8.93 64.66
C ALA A 405 -132.57 10.42 64.58
N GLN A 406 -133.42 11.44 64.71
CA GLN A 406 -134.86 11.65 65.03
C GLN A 406 -135.15 13.15 64.72
N ILE A 407 -136.32 13.53 64.17
CA ILE A 407 -137.50 14.06 64.88
C ILE A 407 -137.15 15.11 65.97
N SER A 408 -137.32 16.40 65.63
CA SER A 408 -138.16 17.40 66.32
C SER A 408 -137.91 18.80 65.77
#